data_AF-A0AAP2RKS4-F1
#
_entry.id   AF-A0AAP2RKS4-F1
#
_cell.length_a   1.000
_cell.length_b   1.000
_cell.length_c   1.000
_cell.angle_alpha   90.00
_cell.angle_beta   90.00
_cell.angle_gamma   90.00
#
_symmetry.space_group_name_H-M   'P 1'
#
loop_
_entity.id
_entity.type
_entity.pdbx_description
1 polymer ?
#
loop_
_entity_poly.entity_id
_entity_poly.type
_entity_poly.pdbx_seq_one_letter_code
_entity_poly.pdbx_strand_id
1 'polypeptide(L)' 'MRKRSKKIWAYLDGKKLVEVIQAALDNNMMVDDLKQKLIEENPGHEVTFKVQ' A
#
# COMPACT_ATOMS: atom_id res chain seq x y z
N MET A 1 1.10 22.68 13.60
CA MET A 1 2.13 21.63 13.44
C MET A 1 1.73 20.75 12.26
N ARG A 2 2.35 20.91 11.09
CA ARG A 2 1.99 20.16 9.88
C ARG A 2 2.47 18.71 10.09
N LYS A 3 1.59 17.82 10.55
CA LYS A 3 1.90 16.38 10.64
C LYS A 3 2.32 15.97 9.23
N ARG A 4 3.61 15.66 9.01
CA ARG A 4 4.05 15.02 7.77
C ARG A 4 3.29 13.71 7.71
N SER A 5 2.28 13.64 6.85
CA SER A 5 1.54 12.40 6.61
C SER A 5 2.57 11.38 6.15
N LYS A 6 2.82 10.36 6.98
CA LYS A 6 3.61 9.21 6.55
C LYS A 6 2.89 8.64 5.34
N LYS A 7 3.59 8.47 4.23
CA LYS A 7 3.05 7.82 3.04
C LYS A 7 3.57 6.40 3.01
N ILE A 8 2.69 5.45 2.69
CA ILE A 8 3.10 4.06 2.49
C ILE A 8 2.87 3.75 1.01
N TRP A 9 3.94 3.39 0.32
CA TRP A 9 3.90 2.98 -1.07
C TRP A 9 4.05 1.48 -1.18
N ALA A 10 3.16 0.84 -1.94
CA ALA A 10 3.30 -0.53 -2.38
C ALA A 10 4.11 -0.56 -3.68
N TYR A 11 5.03 -1.50 -3.73
CA TYR A 11 5.83 -1.84 -4.89
C TYR A 11 5.55 -3.29 -5.25
N LEU A 12 5.35 -3.56 -6.53
CA LEU A 12 5.12 -4.88 -7.09
C LEU A 12 6.25 -5.17 -8.07
N ASP A 13 7.05 -6.20 -7.81
CA ASP A 13 8.29 -6.52 -8.53
C ASP A 13 9.24 -5.30 -8.67
N GLY A 14 9.34 -4.51 -7.60
CA GLY A 14 10.17 -3.30 -7.58
C GLY A 14 9.57 -2.09 -8.32
N LYS A 15 8.39 -2.21 -8.95
CA LYS A 15 7.67 -1.08 -9.55
C LYS A 15 6.68 -0.48 -8.57
N LYS A 16 6.73 0.84 -8.42
CA LYS A 16 5.79 1.60 -7.58
C LYS A 16 4.38 1.47 -8.15
N LEU A 17 3.46 0.91 -7.35
CA LEU A 17 2.10 0.59 -7.79
C LEU A 17 1.09 1.59 -7.23
N VAL A 18 0.90 1.59 -5.90
CA VAL A 18 -0.18 2.34 -5.25
C VAL A 18 0.25 2.91 -3.89
N GLU A 19 -0.30 4.08 -3.53
CA GLU A 19 -0.17 4.63 -2.16
C GLU A 19 -1.18 3.91 -1.26
N VAL A 20 -0.70 3.01 -0.39
CA VAL A 20 -1.53 2.12 0.43
C VAL A 20 -2.46 2.90 1.36
N ILE A 21 -1.98 4.01 1.93
CA ILE A 21 -2.81 4.83 2.82
C ILE A 21 -3.95 5.47 2.06
N GLN A 22 -3.68 6.04 0.89
CA GLN A 22 -4.70 6.69 0.09
C GLN A 22 -5.72 5.67 -0.44
N ALA A 23 -5.24 4.55 -0.98
CA ALA A 23 -6.11 3.49 -1.46
C ALA A 23 -6.95 2.86 -0.32
N ALA A 24 -6.42 2.79 0.91
CA ALA A 24 -7.19 2.31 2.06
C ALA A 24 -8.30 3.31 2.44
N LEU A 25 -8.00 4.61 2.41
CA LEU A 25 -8.99 5.68 2.64
C LEU A 25 -10.07 5.69 1.56
N ASP A 26 -9.70 5.56 0.29
CA ASP A 26 -10.63 5.57 -0.85
C ASP A 26 -11.58 4.36 -0.82
N ASN A 27 -11.11 3.22 -0.31
CA ASN A 27 -11.90 2.00 -0.15
C ASN A 27 -12.54 1.85 1.24
N ASN A 28 -12.41 2.86 2.11
CA ASN A 28 -12.90 2.86 3.49
C ASN A 28 -12.53 1.59 4.28
N MET A 29 -11.27 1.15 4.18
CA MET A 29 -10.75 -0.06 4.83
C MET A 29 -9.41 0.19 5.54
N MET A 30 -8.97 -0.76 6.37
CA MET A 30 -7.68 -0.65 7.04
C MET A 30 -6.54 -0.85 6.04
N VAL A 31 -5.40 -0.20 6.32
CA VAL A 31 -4.15 -0.41 5.58
C VAL A 31 -3.73 -1.88 5.59
N ASP A 32 -4.01 -2.60 6.68
CA ASP A 32 -3.63 -4.01 6.83
C ASP A 32 -4.46 -4.92 5.90
N ASP A 33 -5.78 -4.70 5.84
CA ASP A 33 -6.67 -5.41 4.91
C ASP A 33 -6.26 -5.16 3.46
N LEU A 34 -5.88 -3.91 3.12
CA LEU A 34 -5.45 -3.58 1.78
C LEU A 34 -4.10 -4.25 1.42
N LYS A 35 -3.18 -4.37 2.39
CA LYS A 35 -1.92 -5.10 2.18
C LYS A 35 -2.17 -6.58 1.89
N GLN A 36 -3.06 -7.21 2.65
CA GLN A 36 -3.43 -8.61 2.42
C GLN A 36 -4.06 -8.78 1.04
N LYS A 37 -5.03 -7.93 0.68
CA LYS A 37 -5.62 -7.94 -0.67
C LYS A 37 -4.60 -7.77 -1.78
N LEU A 38 -3.62 -6.87 -1.61
CA LEU A 38 -2.57 -6.68 -2.61
C LEU A 38 -1.70 -7.93 -2.79
N ILE A 39 -1.48 -8.71 -1.73
CA ILE A 39 -0.74 -9.98 -1.79
C ILE A 39 -1.61 -11.08 -2.41
N GLU A 40 -2.88 -11.18 -2.01
CA GLU A 40 -3.82 -12.19 -2.50
C GLU A 40 -4.16 -12.02 -3.99
N GLU A 41 -4.35 -10.78 -4.44
CA GLU A 41 -4.68 -10.45 -5.83
C GLU A 41 -3.47 -10.57 -6.77
N ASN A 42 -2.25 -10.63 -6.24
CA ASN A 42 -1.02 -10.75 -7.04
C ASN A 42 -0.24 -12.01 -6.68
N PRO A 43 -0.82 -13.22 -6.85
CA PRO A 43 -0.10 -14.46 -6.63
C PRO A 43 1.03 -14.58 -7.66
N GLY A 44 2.27 -14.64 -7.17
CA GLY A 44 3.46 -14.75 -8.01
C GLY A 44 4.26 -13.47 -8.21
N HIS A 45 3.80 -12.35 -7.66
CA HIS A 45 4.56 -11.09 -7.66
C HIS A 45 5.05 -10.73 -6.26
N GLU A 46 6.25 -10.13 -6.18
CA GLU A 46 6.79 -9.71 -4.88
C GLU A 46 6.23 -8.33 -4.50
N VAL A 47 5.30 -8.33 -3.54
CA VAL A 47 4.70 -7.11 -3.00
C VAL A 47 5.52 -6.61 -1.81
N THR A 48 6.13 -5.44 -1.95
CA THR A 48 6.91 -4.79 -0.90
C THR A 48 6.33 -3.43 -0.52
N PHE A 49 6.46 -3.04 0.74
CA PHE A 49 5.91 -1.77 1.24
C PHE A 49 7.03 -0.88 1.77
N LYS A 50 7.08 0.37 1.32
CA LYS A 50 8.03 1.37 1.81
C LYS A 50 7.31 2.57 2.40
N VAL A 51 7.76 2.99 3.59
CA VAL A 51 7.28 4.19 4.27
C VAL A 51 8.15 5.38 3.82
N GLN A 52 7.52 6.48 3.43
CA GLN A 52 8.16 7.72 3.01
C GLN A 52 7.59 8.92 3.78
#